data_AF-A0A7X2LXV3-F1
#
_entry.id   AF-A0A7X2LXV3-F1
#
_cell.length_a   1.000
_cell.length_b   1.000
_cell.length_c   1.000
_cell.angle_alpha   90.00
_cell.angle_beta   90.00
_cell.angle_gamma   90.00
#
_symmetry.space_group_name_H-M   'P 1'
#
loop_
_entity.id
_entity.type
_entity.pdbx_description
1 polymer ?
#
loop_
_entity_poly.entity_id
_entity_poly.type
_entity_poly.pdbx_seq_one_letter_code
_entity_poly.pdbx_strand_id
1 'polypeptide(L)'
;MRLFDPDYSLWELGSTQMDGLLRHFLSHHGKLELVAHTNAELERHAPRFLRLLTDYSHAIECRLTAPSLKQLTDSFCVADGRHIVRRFHSDHLRGEAVYDSEPDTQVPLERYAAIWAETIPGLRAGTTGL
;
A
#
# COMPACT_ATOMS: atom_id res chain seq x y z
N MET A 1 -0.09 6.64 -5.67
CA MET A 1 0.58 5.32 -5.66
C MET A 1 -0.44 4.26 -5.33
N ARG A 2 -0.30 3.10 -5.95
CA ARG A 2 -1.20 1.94 -5.80
C ARG A 2 -0.38 0.75 -5.34
N LEU A 3 -0.71 0.18 -4.18
CA LEU A 3 0.10 -0.82 -3.50
C LEU A 3 -0.72 -2.07 -3.17
N PHE A 4 -0.11 -3.23 -3.37
CA PHE A 4 -0.61 -4.50 -2.87
C PHE A 4 0.52 -5.22 -2.13
N ASP A 5 0.22 -5.70 -0.93
CA ASP A 5 1.05 -6.60 -0.14
C ASP A 5 0.14 -7.38 0.82
N PRO A 6 0.35 -8.69 1.05
CA PRO A 6 -0.44 -9.45 2.02
C PRO A 6 -0.59 -8.79 3.40
N ASP A 7 0.47 -8.18 3.95
CA ASP A 7 0.43 -7.61 5.31
C ASP A 7 1.28 -6.34 5.53
N TYR A 8 2.07 -5.92 4.55
CA TYR A 8 3.00 -4.78 4.59
C TYR A 8 4.16 -4.90 5.60
N SER A 9 4.47 -6.10 6.10
CA SER A 9 5.54 -6.34 7.08
C SER A 9 6.92 -5.85 6.62
N LEU A 10 7.25 -6.01 5.33
CA LEU A 10 8.54 -5.59 4.77
C LEU A 10 8.55 -4.17 4.18
N TRP A 11 7.47 -3.40 4.35
CA TRP A 11 7.38 -2.02 3.82
C TRP A 11 7.80 -0.95 4.83
N GLU A 12 8.08 -1.33 6.07
CA GLU A 12 8.54 -0.43 7.14
C GLU A 12 7.65 0.82 7.33
N LEU A 13 6.34 0.69 7.08
CA LEU A 13 5.37 1.81 7.18
C LEU A 13 5.31 2.43 8.58
N GLY A 14 5.77 1.71 9.61
CA GLY A 14 5.89 2.21 10.99
C GLY A 14 7.16 3.02 11.28
N SER A 15 8.15 3.03 10.39
CA SER A 15 9.46 3.66 10.63
C SER A 15 9.39 5.20 10.61
N THR A 16 10.34 5.84 11.30
CA THR A 16 10.46 7.32 11.29
C THR A 16 10.82 7.84 9.90
N GLN A 17 11.65 7.10 9.15
CA GLN A 17 12.05 7.48 7.80
C GLN A 17 10.85 7.45 6.86
N MET A 18 10.06 6.37 6.86
CA MET A 18 8.89 6.25 6.01
C MET A 18 7.81 7.28 6.38
N ASP A 19 7.60 7.56 7.67
CA ASP A 19 6.67 8.63 8.09
C ASP A 19 7.05 9.98 7.46
N GLY A 20 8.33 10.38 7.52
CA GLY A 20 8.81 11.62 6.91
C GLY A 20 8.58 11.67 5.39
N LEU A 21 8.90 10.58 4.68
CA LEU A 21 8.70 10.48 3.24
C LEU A 21 7.23 10.54 2.85
N LEU A 22 6.36 9.81 3.55
CA LEU A 22 4.93 9.81 3.28
C LEU A 22 4.29 11.16 3.60
N ARG A 23 4.67 11.84 4.69
CA ARG A 23 4.18 13.22 4.97
C ARG A 23 4.56 14.18 3.86
N HIS A 24 5.80 14.11 3.39
CA HIS A 24 6.25 14.94 2.28
C HIS A 24 5.41 14.64 1.03
N PHE A 25 5.27 13.37 0.66
CA PHE A 25 4.46 12.97 -0.50
C PHE A 25 2.99 13.42 -0.40
N LEU A 26 2.34 13.15 0.73
CA LEU A 26 0.92 13.44 0.94
C LEU A 26 0.63 14.95 1.02
N SER A 27 1.54 15.75 1.59
CA SER A 27 1.41 17.22 1.61
C SER A 27 1.52 17.86 0.23
N HIS A 28 2.06 17.14 -0.77
CA HIS A 28 2.17 17.58 -2.16
C HIS A 28 1.16 16.89 -3.07
N HIS A 29 -0.08 16.71 -2.58
CA HIS A 29 -1.21 16.09 -3.29
C HIS A 29 -1.01 14.61 -3.67
N GLY A 30 -0.01 13.94 -3.08
CA GLY A 30 0.15 12.49 -3.19
C GLY A 30 -1.07 11.75 -2.67
N LYS A 31 -1.41 10.62 -3.30
CA LYS A 31 -2.45 9.69 -2.85
C LYS A 31 -1.90 8.29 -2.67
N LEU A 32 -2.35 7.59 -1.65
CA LEU A 32 -1.97 6.21 -1.36
C LEU A 32 -3.20 5.32 -1.35
N GLU A 33 -3.23 4.34 -2.23
CA GLU A 33 -4.24 3.28 -2.22
C GLU A 33 -3.51 1.99 -1.85
N LEU A 34 -3.85 1.43 -0.69
CA LEU A 34 -3.21 0.23 -0.14
C LEU A 34 -4.24 -0.90 -0.07
N VAL A 35 -3.89 -2.04 -0.66
CA VAL A 35 -4.64 -3.29 -0.49
C VAL A 35 -3.80 -4.28 0.31
N ALA A 36 -4.41 -4.91 1.30
CA ALA A 36 -3.80 -6.00 2.06
C ALA A 36 -4.72 -7.21 2.25
N HIS A 37 -4.15 -8.34 2.60
CA HIS A 37 -4.92 -9.44 3.18
C HIS A 37 -5.29 -9.14 4.63
N THR A 38 -4.39 -8.53 5.39
CA THR A 38 -4.64 -8.18 6.80
C THR A 38 -3.94 -6.87 7.15
N ASN A 39 -4.54 -6.10 8.06
CA ASN A 39 -3.92 -4.88 8.59
C ASN A 39 -3.27 -5.11 9.96
N ALA A 40 -3.28 -6.35 10.48
CA ALA A 40 -2.82 -6.66 11.84
C ALA A 40 -1.38 -6.20 12.10
N GLU A 41 -0.50 -6.31 11.10
CA GLU A 41 0.89 -5.85 11.20
C GLU A 41 0.98 -4.32 11.34
N LEU A 42 0.19 -3.59 10.55
CA LEU A 42 0.14 -2.12 10.61
C LEU A 42 -0.50 -1.63 11.90
N GLU A 43 -1.58 -2.25 12.34
CA GLU A 43 -2.25 -1.92 13.61
C GLU A 43 -1.33 -2.11 14.82
N ARG A 44 -0.52 -3.18 14.79
CA ARG A 44 0.35 -3.55 15.92
C ARG A 44 1.69 -2.82 15.92
N HIS A 45 2.31 -2.64 14.75
CA HIS A 45 3.70 -2.22 14.64
C HIS A 45 3.89 -0.89 13.90
N ALA A 46 2.84 -0.28 13.36
CA ALA A 46 2.94 0.99 12.62
C ALA A 46 2.11 2.15 13.21
N PRO A 47 2.27 2.52 14.50
CA PRO A 47 1.49 3.61 15.12
C PRO A 47 1.69 4.98 14.42
N ARG A 48 2.85 5.21 13.78
CA ARG A 48 3.07 6.41 12.96
C ARG A 48 2.20 6.41 11.70
N PHE A 49 2.09 5.27 11.04
CA PHE A 49 1.19 5.10 9.90
C PHE A 49 -0.27 5.28 10.29
N LEU A 50 -0.69 4.78 11.46
CA LEU A 50 -2.04 5.02 11.98
C LEU A 50 -2.32 6.52 12.16
N ARG A 51 -1.34 7.30 12.64
CA ARG A 51 -1.46 8.76 12.72
C ARG A 51 -1.53 9.41 11.34
N LEU A 52 -0.76 8.92 10.36
CA LEU A 52 -0.86 9.39 8.97
C LEU A 52 -2.24 9.17 8.39
N LEU A 53 -2.88 8.03 8.66
CA LEU A 53 -4.26 7.77 8.23
C LEU A 53 -5.22 8.82 8.79
N THR A 54 -5.04 9.24 10.05
CA THR A 54 -5.84 10.31 10.66
C THR A 54 -5.57 11.66 10.00
N ASP A 55 -4.30 12.06 9.92
CA ASP A 55 -3.88 13.37 9.39
C ASP A 55 -4.25 13.53 7.89
N TYR A 56 -4.19 12.45 7.13
CA TYR A 56 -4.36 12.42 5.66
C TYR A 56 -5.47 11.46 5.21
N SER A 57 -6.56 11.35 5.99
CA SER A 57 -7.70 10.48 5.69
C SER A 57 -8.35 10.70 4.32
N HIS A 58 -8.18 11.89 3.74
CA HIS A 58 -8.66 12.24 2.40
C HIS A 58 -7.74 11.77 1.27
N ALA A 59 -6.51 11.35 1.58
CA ALA A 59 -5.46 11.01 0.62
C ALA A 59 -4.94 9.57 0.77
N ILE A 60 -5.34 8.85 1.82
CA ILE A 60 -4.98 7.44 2.04
C ILE A 60 -6.24 6.59 2.12
N GLU A 61 -6.30 5.53 1.33
CA GLU A 61 -7.35 4.52 1.39
C GLU A 61 -6.74 3.13 1.57
N CYS A 62 -7.05 2.49 2.69
CA CYS A 62 -6.67 1.10 2.95
C CYS A 62 -7.88 0.17 2.74
N ARG A 63 -7.65 -0.92 2.04
CA ARG A 63 -8.66 -1.92 1.73
C ARG A 63 -8.16 -3.34 2.01
N LEU A 64 -9.10 -4.24 2.29
CA LEU A 64 -8.84 -5.64 2.50
C LEU A 64 -9.32 -6.46 1.31
N THR A 65 -8.50 -7.40 0.87
CA THR A 65 -8.90 -8.39 -0.13
C THR A 65 -10.01 -9.31 0.39
N ALA A 66 -10.93 -9.71 -0.48
CA ALA A 66 -11.83 -10.82 -0.21
C ALA A 66 -11.10 -12.15 0.03
N PRO A 67 -11.73 -13.14 0.69
CA PRO A 67 -11.15 -14.47 0.90
C PRO A 67 -10.67 -15.16 -0.38
N SER A 68 -11.34 -14.90 -1.52
CA SER A 68 -11.01 -15.43 -2.86
C SER A 68 -9.66 -14.97 -3.41
N LEU A 69 -9.02 -13.98 -2.80
CA LEU A 69 -7.76 -13.39 -3.25
C LEU A 69 -6.59 -13.67 -2.30
N LYS A 70 -6.82 -14.43 -1.20
CA LYS A 70 -5.82 -14.70 -0.16
C LYS A 70 -4.65 -15.57 -0.62
N GLN A 71 -4.77 -16.21 -1.78
CA GLN A 71 -3.71 -16.97 -2.43
C GLN A 71 -2.66 -16.08 -3.11
N LEU A 72 -2.89 -14.77 -3.26
CA LEU A 72 -1.92 -13.87 -3.88
C LEU A 72 -0.80 -13.58 -2.89
N THR A 73 0.41 -14.02 -3.21
CA THR A 73 1.53 -13.90 -2.25
C THR A 73 2.59 -12.89 -2.67
N ASP A 74 2.51 -12.31 -3.85
CA ASP A 74 3.44 -11.30 -4.32
C ASP A 74 3.19 -9.93 -3.68
N SER A 75 4.08 -8.97 -3.91
CA SER A 75 3.91 -7.59 -3.46
C SER A 75 4.37 -6.64 -4.54
N PHE A 76 3.66 -5.53 -4.72
CA PHE A 76 4.07 -4.51 -5.67
C PHE A 76 3.52 -3.12 -5.32
N CYS A 77 4.20 -2.10 -5.83
CA CYS A 77 3.76 -0.72 -5.82
C CYS A 77 3.98 -0.10 -7.19
N VAL A 78 2.95 0.57 -7.70
CA VAL A 78 3.05 1.41 -8.89
C VAL A 78 2.94 2.89 -8.49
N ALA A 79 3.88 3.70 -8.96
CA ALA A 79 3.87 5.15 -8.83
C ALA A 79 3.79 5.82 -10.21
N ASP A 80 2.92 6.83 -10.30
CA ASP A 80 2.72 7.73 -11.45
C ASP A 80 2.46 7.05 -12.81
N GLY A 81 2.15 5.75 -12.81
CA GLY A 81 2.04 4.96 -14.04
C GLY A 81 3.35 4.87 -14.83
N ARG A 82 4.50 5.06 -14.17
CA ARG A 82 5.84 4.99 -14.80
C ARG A 82 6.86 4.24 -13.98
N HIS A 83 6.62 4.06 -12.69
CA HIS A 83 7.54 3.37 -11.79
C HIS A 83 6.85 2.18 -11.15
N ILE A 84 7.56 1.06 -11.08
CA ILE A 84 7.12 -0.12 -10.35
C ILE A 84 8.27 -0.69 -9.52
N VAL A 85 7.94 -1.07 -8.29
CA VAL A 85 8.73 -2.01 -7.50
C VAL A 85 7.86 -3.22 -7.21
N ARG A 86 8.40 -4.43 -7.35
CA ARG A 86 7.69 -5.69 -7.08
C ARG A 86 8.59 -6.74 -6.47
N ARG A 87 8.02 -7.58 -5.61
CA ARG A 87 8.59 -8.84 -5.11
C ARG A 87 7.72 -9.98 -5.62
N PHE A 88 8.35 -11.07 -6.07
CA PHE A 88 7.62 -12.24 -6.58
C PHE A 88 6.96 -13.06 -5.47
N HIS A 89 7.40 -12.84 -4.22
CA HIS A 89 6.77 -13.33 -3.00
C HIS A 89 7.02 -12.29 -1.92
N SER A 90 6.01 -11.96 -1.13
CA SER A 90 6.02 -10.92 -0.10
C SER A 90 7.11 -11.15 0.95
N ASP A 91 7.26 -12.40 1.41
CA ASP A 91 8.29 -12.80 2.39
C ASP A 91 9.73 -12.81 1.85
N HIS A 92 9.94 -12.69 0.54
CA HIS A 92 11.28 -12.81 -0.07
C HIS A 92 11.72 -11.50 -0.69
N LEU A 93 12.97 -11.09 -0.43
CA LEU A 93 13.54 -9.86 -1.01
C LEU A 93 13.83 -9.95 -2.52
N ARG A 94 13.59 -11.10 -3.16
CA ARG A 94 13.77 -11.24 -4.61
C ARG A 94 12.67 -10.49 -5.35
N GLY A 95 13.09 -9.51 -6.12
CA GLY A 95 12.17 -8.63 -6.83
C GLY A 95 12.83 -7.89 -7.97
N GLU A 96 12.12 -6.88 -8.44
CA GLU A 96 12.50 -6.02 -9.55
C GLU A 96 12.02 -4.60 -9.25
N ALA A 97 12.82 -3.62 -9.69
CA ALA A 97 12.41 -2.22 -9.76
C ALA A 97 12.64 -1.71 -11.17
N VAL A 98 11.59 -1.14 -11.76
CA VAL A 98 11.64 -0.49 -13.07
C VAL A 98 11.23 0.96 -12.88
N TYR A 99 12.01 1.86 -13.46
CA TYR A 99 11.79 3.30 -13.35
C TYR A 99 11.60 3.90 -14.74
N ASP A 100 10.70 4.88 -14.83
CA ASP A 100 10.44 5.68 -16.02
C ASP A 100 10.04 4.83 -17.26
N SER A 101 9.22 3.81 -17.02
CA SER A 101 8.67 2.95 -18.07
C SER A 101 7.18 2.76 -17.88
N GLU A 102 6.41 3.52 -18.65
CA GLU A 102 4.95 3.39 -18.71
C GLU A 102 4.46 2.01 -19.17
N PRO A 103 5.09 1.36 -20.18
CA PRO A 103 4.70 0.01 -20.61
C PRO A 103 4.80 -1.04 -19.50
N ASP A 104 5.86 -0.98 -18.68
CA ASP A 104 6.08 -1.96 -17.61
C ASP A 104 5.08 -1.83 -16.46
N THR A 105 4.34 -0.72 -16.38
CA THR A 105 3.30 -0.52 -15.35
C THR A 105 1.90 -0.98 -15.77
N GLN A 106 1.63 -1.19 -17.06
CA GLN A 106 0.26 -1.45 -17.55
C GLN A 106 -0.34 -2.73 -16.93
N VAL A 107 0.36 -3.86 -17.05
CA VAL A 107 -0.11 -5.14 -16.51
C VAL A 107 -0.27 -5.09 -14.97
N PRO A 108 0.69 -4.56 -14.19
CA PRO A 108 0.51 -4.35 -12.76
C PRO A 108 -0.67 -3.46 -12.39
N LEU A 109 -0.94 -2.39 -13.16
CA LEU A 109 -2.06 -1.49 -12.93
C LEU A 109 -3.41 -2.16 -13.21
N GLU A 110 -3.53 -2.90 -14.31
CA GLU A 110 -4.73 -3.70 -14.62
C GLU A 110 -4.99 -4.72 -13.53
N ARG A 111 -3.94 -5.42 -13.09
CA ARG A 111 -4.03 -6.39 -11.99
C ARG A 111 -4.45 -5.73 -10.68
N TYR A 112 -3.89 -4.56 -10.37
CA TYR A 112 -4.30 -3.79 -9.19
C TYR A 112 -5.78 -3.42 -9.26
N ALA A 113 -6.26 -2.94 -10.40
CA ALA A 113 -7.66 -2.57 -10.60
C ALA A 113 -8.59 -3.78 -10.40
N ALA A 114 -8.21 -4.97 -10.88
CA ALA A 114 -8.96 -6.21 -10.67
C ALA A 114 -9.01 -6.59 -9.18
N ILE A 115 -7.87 -6.55 -8.48
CA ILE A 115 -7.81 -6.79 -7.03
C ILE A 115 -8.70 -5.78 -6.29
N TRP A 116 -8.56 -4.49 -6.59
CA TRP A 116 -9.28 -3.39 -5.95
C TRP A 116 -10.80 -3.53 -6.08
N ALA A 117 -11.30 -4.00 -7.23
CA ALA A 117 -12.73 -4.19 -7.46
C ALA A 117 -13.36 -5.21 -6.50
N GLU A 118 -12.60 -6.18 -5.99
CA GLU A 118 -13.06 -7.22 -5.08
C GLU A 118 -12.76 -6.92 -3.60
N THR A 119 -12.26 -5.72 -3.30
CA THR A 119 -11.88 -5.36 -1.93
C THR A 119 -13.07 -4.84 -1.10
N ILE A 120 -12.93 -4.98 0.22
CA ILE A 120 -13.79 -4.35 1.21
C ILE A 120 -13.01 -3.24 1.95
N PRO A 121 -13.69 -2.27 2.59
CA PRO A 121 -13.03 -1.28 3.42
C PRO A 121 -12.13 -1.94 4.47
N GLY A 122 -10.90 -1.43 4.60
CA GLY A 122 -9.90 -1.92 5.55
C GLY A 122 -9.70 -0.95 6.70
N LEU A 123 -8.43 -0.78 7.08
CA LEU A 123 -7.99 0.16 8.10
C LEU A 123 -8.47 1.57 7.75
N ARG A 124 -9.01 2.27 8.73
CA ARG A 124 -9.46 3.65 8.58
C ARG A 124 -8.87 4.50 9.69
N ALA A 125 -8.81 5.80 9.45
CA ALA A 125 -8.62 6.77 10.51
C ALA A 125 -9.65 6.48 11.61
N GLY A 126 -9.19 5.93 12.74
CA GLY A 126 -10.02 5.85 13.91
C GLY A 126 -10.26 7.27 14.38
N THR A 127 -11.53 7.66 14.55
CA THR A 127 -11.89 8.81 15.38
C THR A 127 -11.44 8.45 16.80
N THR A 128 -10.17 8.69 17.09
CA THR A 128 -9.66 8.56 18.46
C THR A 128 -10.16 9.81 19.14
N GLY A 129 -11.23 9.65 19.92
CA GLY A 129 -12.01 10.75 20.44
C GLY A 129 -11.21 11.72 21.31
N LEU A 130 -11.56 13.00 21.17
CA LEU A 130 -11.91 13.88 22.27
C LEU A 130 -13.20 14.62 21.89
#